data_AF-A0A2T5P8Z7-F1
#
_entry.id   AF-A0A2T5P8Z7-F1
#
_cell.length_a   1.000
_cell.length_b   1.000
_cell.length_c   1.000
_cell.angle_alpha   90.00
_cell.angle_beta   90.00
_cell.angle_gamma   90.00
#
_symmetry.space_group_name_H-M   'P 1'
#
loop_
_entity.id
_entity.type
_entity.pdbx_description
1 polymer ?
#
loop_
_entity_poly.entity_id
_entity_poly.type
_entity_poly.pdbx_seq_one_letter_code
_entity_poly.pdbx_strand_id
1 'polypeptide(L)'
;MIFTSNVFLFLFLPVFLLVYYAARPAWRSLVIVAGSYMFYAWWRPDFLLLFVGISMWNYWFGMRIKACLDADRKKTAFRWLIIGVAGNLATLGYFKYANFGAEV
;
A
#
# COMPACT_ATOMS: atom_id res chain seq x y z
N MET A 1 14.89 1.93 -4.42
CA MET A 1 15.98 2.94 -4.43
C MET A 1 15.89 3.78 -3.16
N ILE A 2 16.94 4.48 -2.73
CA ILE A 2 16.82 5.48 -1.65
C ILE A 2 16.45 6.82 -2.30
N PHE A 3 15.62 7.64 -1.65
CA PHE A 3 15.24 8.96 -2.15
C PHE A 3 16.43 9.90 -2.41
N THR A 4 17.53 9.71 -1.68
CA THR A 4 18.77 10.49 -1.82
C THR A 4 19.68 9.98 -2.95
N SER A 5 19.30 8.91 -3.66
CA SER A 5 20.11 8.35 -4.73
C SER A 5 20.04 9.23 -5.98
N ASN A 6 21.19 9.44 -6.64
CA ASN A 6 21.27 10.09 -7.95
C ASN A 6 20.37 9.40 -8.99
N VAL A 7 20.24 8.07 -8.93
CA VAL A 7 19.38 7.30 -9.83
C VAL A 7 17.91 7.65 -9.61
N PHE A 8 17.49 7.91 -8.36
CA PHE A 8 16.12 8.34 -8.09
C PHE A 8 15.86 9.72 -8.69
N LEU A 9 16.75 10.67 -8.44
CA LEU A 9 16.55 12.08 -8.79
C LEU A 9 16.66 12.32 -10.30
N PHE A 10 17.63 11.71 -10.98
CA PHE A 10 17.92 11.98 -12.39
C PHE A 10 17.34 10.97 -13.37
N LEU A 11 16.90 9.78 -12.92
CA LEU A 11 16.32 8.77 -13.80
C LEU A 11 14.88 8.46 -13.42
N PHE A 12 14.65 7.97 -12.20
CA PHE A 12 13.32 7.51 -11.80
C PHE A 12 12.28 8.63 -11.78
N LEU A 13 12.58 9.75 -11.11
CA LEU A 13 11.66 10.88 -10.98
C LEU A 13 11.27 11.51 -12.33
N PRO A 14 12.20 11.89 -13.23
CA PRO A 14 11.82 12.46 -14.52
C PRO A 14 11.06 11.46 -15.39
N VAL A 15 11.45 10.19 -15.42
CA VAL A 15 10.71 9.16 -16.17
C VAL A 15 9.31 8.96 -15.60
N PHE A 16 9.17 8.87 -14.28
CA PHE A 16 7.88 8.73 -13.61
C PHE A 16 6.96 9.91 -13.92
N LEU A 17 7.46 11.15 -13.83
CA LEU A 17 6.68 12.34 -14.16
C LEU A 17 6.29 12.38 -15.64
N LEU A 18 7.20 12.03 -16.55
CA LEU A 18 6.89 11.93 -17.98
C LEU A 18 5.75 10.94 -18.23
N VAL A 19 5.83 9.74 -17.66
CA VAL A 19 4.77 8.72 -17.78
C VAL A 19 3.47 9.21 -17.14
N TYR A 20 3.53 9.85 -15.98
CA TYR A 20 2.36 10.38 -15.26
C TYR A 20 1.62 11.46 -16.06
N TYR A 21 2.35 12.41 -16.65
CA TYR A 21 1.76 13.48 -17.45
C TYR A 21 1.32 13.01 -18.84
N ALA A 22 2.00 12.01 -19.41
CA ALA A 22 1.58 11.38 -20.66
C ALA A 22 0.35 10.47 -20.49
N ALA A 23 0.11 9.95 -19.28
CA ALA A 23 -1.01 9.07 -19.01
C ALA A 23 -2.35 9.81 -19.05
N ARG A 24 -3.36 9.12 -19.63
CA ARG A 24 -4.75 9.58 -19.64
C ARG A 24 -5.25 9.78 -18.19
N PRO A 25 -6.15 10.74 -17.92
CA PRO A 25 -6.65 11.01 -16.57
C PRO A 25 -7.16 9.77 -15.83
N ALA A 26 -7.83 8.85 -16.54
CA ALA A 26 -8.35 7.60 -15.96
C ALA A 26 -7.24 6.62 -15.48
N TRP A 27 -6.03 6.73 -16.01
CA TRP A 27 -4.91 5.80 -15.73
C TRP A 27 -3.91 6.37 -14.74
N ARG A 28 -4.03 7.65 -14.38
CA ARG A 28 -3.09 8.33 -13.47
C ARG A 28 -2.97 7.64 -12.12
N SER A 29 -4.09 7.19 -11.55
CA SER A 29 -4.08 6.44 -10.29
C SER A 29 -3.29 5.13 -10.42
N LEU A 30 -3.42 4.42 -11.53
CA LEU A 30 -2.68 3.19 -11.78
C LEU A 30 -1.19 3.47 -11.94
N VAL A 31 -0.82 4.52 -12.66
CA VAL A 31 0.58 4.95 -12.81
C VAL A 31 1.21 5.29 -11.46
N ILE A 32 0.50 5.99 -10.58
CA ILE A 32 0.98 6.31 -9.22
C ILE A 32 1.23 5.03 -8.42
N VAL A 33 0.28 4.09 -8.44
CA VAL A 33 0.39 2.81 -7.71
C VAL A 33 1.53 1.98 -8.26
N ALA A 34 1.61 1.83 -9.58
CA ALA A 34 2.69 1.08 -10.24
C ALA A 34 4.06 1.70 -9.95
N GLY A 35 4.20 3.02 -10.07
CA GLY A 35 5.45 3.73 -9.74
C GLY A 35 5.86 3.55 -8.28
N SER A 36 4.88 3.59 -7.37
CA SER A 36 5.12 3.37 -5.93
C SER A 36 5.62 1.94 -5.65
N TYR A 37 5.02 0.94 -6.29
CA TYR A 37 5.46 -0.45 -6.17
C TYR A 37 6.81 -0.71 -6.83
N MET A 38 7.09 -0.14 -8.00
CA MET A 38 8.41 -0.23 -8.64
C MET A 38 9.51 0.39 -7.76
N PHE A 39 9.23 1.55 -7.15
CA PHE A 39 10.17 2.22 -6.27
C PHE A 39 10.50 1.37 -5.03
N TYR A 40 9.47 0.75 -4.43
CA TYR A 40 9.62 -0.17 -3.30
C TYR A 40 10.37 -1.46 -3.67
N ALA A 41 9.95 -2.12 -4.76
CA ALA A 41 10.50 -3.39 -5.24
C ALA A 41 12.00 -3.32 -5.50
N TRP A 42 12.51 -2.14 -5.85
CA TRP A 42 13.92 -1.94 -6.17
C TRP A 42 14.88 -2.25 -5.01
N TRP A 43 14.45 -2.12 -3.74
CA TRP A 43 15.30 -2.44 -2.58
C TRP A 43 14.93 -3.74 -1.87
N ARG A 44 13.63 -4.06 -1.84
CA ARG A 44 13.09 -5.22 -1.12
C ARG A 44 11.94 -5.82 -1.92
N PRO A 45 12.23 -6.55 -3.01
CA PRO A 45 11.18 -7.22 -3.78
C PRO A 45 10.51 -8.34 -2.98
N ASP A 46 11.20 -8.91 -1.99
CA ASP A 46 10.74 -10.06 -1.19
C ASP A 46 9.39 -9.81 -0.50
N PHE A 47 9.18 -8.58 0.00
CA PHE A 47 7.94 -8.17 0.67
C PHE A 47 6.98 -7.40 -0.24
N LEU A 48 7.27 -7.31 -1.55
CA LEU A 48 6.42 -6.59 -2.48
C LEU A 48 5.01 -7.18 -2.52
N LEU A 49 4.90 -8.51 -2.62
CA LEU A 49 3.61 -9.20 -2.68
C LEU A 49 2.80 -8.98 -1.39
N LEU A 50 3.47 -8.99 -0.24
CA LEU A 50 2.87 -8.66 1.05
C LEU A 50 2.35 -7.21 1.05
N PHE A 51 3.15 -6.26 0.58
CA PHE A 51 2.77 -4.85 0.53
C PHE A 51 1.58 -4.60 -0.41
N VAL A 52 1.55 -5.28 -1.56
CA VAL A 52 0.39 -5.29 -2.48
C VAL A 52 -0.83 -5.87 -1.77
N GLY A 53 -0.69 -7.01 -1.11
CA GLY A 53 -1.78 -7.66 -0.35
C GLY A 53 -2.37 -6.75 0.74
N ILE A 54 -1.52 -6.12 1.55
CA ILE A 54 -1.92 -5.15 2.58
C ILE A 54 -2.60 -3.93 1.95
N SER A 55 -2.09 -3.43 0.83
CA SER A 55 -2.71 -2.30 0.12
C SER A 55 -4.13 -2.65 -0.36
N MET A 56 -4.29 -3.83 -0.97
CA MET A 56 -5.60 -4.31 -1.44
C MET A 56 -6.56 -4.57 -0.27
N TRP A 57 -6.08 -5.13 0.83
CA TRP A 57 -6.84 -5.33 2.06
C TRP A 57 -7.40 -3.98 2.56
N ASN A 58 -6.53 -2.99 2.77
CA ASN A 58 -6.94 -1.67 3.23
C ASN A 58 -7.91 -0.98 2.25
N TYR A 59 -7.67 -1.11 0.94
CA TYR A 59 -8.56 -0.56 -0.07
C TYR A 59 -9.97 -1.17 0.00
N TRP A 60 -10.06 -2.49 0.11
CA TRP A 60 -11.34 -3.21 0.21
C TRP A 60 -12.11 -2.82 1.48
N PHE A 61 -11.44 -2.81 2.63
CA PHE A 61 -12.05 -2.37 3.89
C PHE A 61 -12.47 -0.90 3.85
N GLY A 62 -11.65 -0.02 3.27
CA GLY A 62 -11.99 1.39 3.06
C GLY A 62 -13.26 1.56 2.23
N MET A 63 -13.42 0.79 1.16
CA MET A 63 -14.64 0.81 0.33
C MET A 63 -15.86 0.31 1.11
N ARG A 64 -15.72 -0.73 1.94
CA ARG A 64 -16.82 -1.22 2.81
C ARG A 64 -17.22 -0.22 3.89
N ILE A 65 -16.24 0.46 4.49
CA ILE A 65 -16.47 1.52 5.48
C ILE A 65 -17.24 2.67 4.83
N LYS A 66 -16.79 3.14 3.66
CA LYS A 66 -17.48 4.21 2.91
C LYS A 66 -18.92 3.82 2.58
N ALA A 67 -19.14 2.64 2.00
CA ALA A 67 -20.49 2.17 1.67
C ALA A 67 -21.41 2.05 2.90
N CYS A 68 -20.88 1.66 4.06
CA CYS A 68 -21.66 1.63 5.29
C CYS A 68 -21.97 3.03 5.83
N LEU A 69 -21.05 3.98 5.68
CA LEU A 69 -21.25 5.37 6.10
C LEU A 69 -22.29 6.07 5.22
N ASP A 70 -22.24 5.84 3.90
CA ASP A 70 -23.22 6.37 2.94
C ASP A 70 -24.64 5.84 3.22
N ALA A 71 -24.76 4.65 3.83
CA ALA A 71 -26.02 4.04 4.26
C ALA A 71 -26.42 4.38 5.72
N ASP A 72 -25.76 5.35 6.35
CA ASP A 72 -25.88 5.76 7.76
C ASP A 72 -25.68 4.62 8.80
N ARG A 73 -25.00 3.54 8.40
CA ARG A 73 -24.70 2.37 9.26
C ARG A 73 -23.38 2.56 10.02
N LYS A 74 -23.27 3.63 10.81
CA LYS A 74 -22.04 4.01 11.53
C LYS A 74 -21.47 2.88 12.41
N LYS A 75 -22.32 2.12 13.11
CA LYS A 75 -21.88 0.97 13.94
C LYS A 75 -21.22 -0.13 13.10
N THR A 76 -21.76 -0.42 11.93
CA THR A 76 -21.22 -1.45 11.02
C THR A 76 -19.92 -0.96 10.37
N ALA A 77 -19.85 0.33 9.99
CA ALA A 77 -18.63 0.94 9.50
C ALA A 77 -17.48 0.83 10.52
N PHE A 78 -17.76 1.07 11.80
CA PHE A 78 -16.77 0.93 12.88
C PHE A 78 -16.29 -0.51 13.06
N ARG A 79 -17.17 -1.51 12.91
CA ARG A 79 -16.77 -2.92 12.94
C ARG A 79 -15.82 -3.27 11.80
N TRP A 80 -16.10 -2.80 10.57
CA TRP A 80 -15.20 -2.99 9.43
C TRP A 80 -13.84 -2.32 9.67
N LEU A 81 -13.82 -1.11 10.25
CA LEU A 81 -12.58 -0.44 10.63
C LEU A 81 -11.76 -1.29 11.62
N ILE A 82 -12.38 -1.79 12.70
CA ILE A 82 -11.70 -2.62 13.69
C ILE A 82 -11.08 -3.86 13.04
N ILE A 83 -11.85 -4.58 12.21
CA ILE A 83 -11.37 -5.80 11.55
C ILE A 83 -10.21 -5.47 10.59
N GLY A 84 -10.34 -4.38 9.82
CA GLY A 84 -9.29 -3.94 8.90
C GLY A 84 -7.98 -3.61 9.64
N VAL A 85 -8.07 -2.84 10.73
CA VAL A 85 -6.91 -2.47 11.57
C VAL A 85 -6.32 -3.68 12.26
N ALA A 86 -7.15 -4.59 12.79
CA ALA A 86 -6.71 -5.82 13.43
C ALA A 86 -5.88 -6.69 12.47
N GLY A 87 -6.29 -6.82 11.20
CA GLY A 87 -5.50 -7.53 10.19
C GLY A 87 -4.12 -6.90 9.91
N ASN A 88 -4.06 -5.57 9.84
CA ASN A 88 -2.78 -4.85 9.70
C ASN A 88 -1.88 -5.06 10.92
N LEU A 89 -2.44 -4.95 12.13
CA LEU A 89 -1.70 -5.17 13.37
C LEU A 89 -1.23 -6.62 13.53
N ALA A 90 -2.05 -7.60 13.13
CA ALA A 90 -1.65 -9.00 13.13
C ALA A 90 -0.47 -9.25 12.18
N THR A 91 -0.52 -8.64 10.99
CA THR A 91 0.59 -8.73 10.01
C THR A 91 1.86 -8.08 10.55
N LEU A 92 1.75 -6.90 11.17
CA LEU A 92 2.87 -6.25 11.84
C LEU A 92 3.41 -7.12 12.99
N GLY A 93 2.52 -7.69 13.80
CA GLY A 93 2.81 -8.62 14.87
C GLY A 93 3.66 -9.79 14.38
N TYR A 94 3.22 -10.44 13.31
CA TYR A 94 3.92 -11.56 12.70
C TYR A 94 5.29 -11.15 12.16
N PHE A 95 5.37 -10.17 11.25
CA PHE A 95 6.64 -9.81 10.61
C PHE A 95 7.66 -9.15 11.55
N LYS A 96 7.19 -8.44 12.58
CA LYS A 96 8.09 -7.75 13.53
C LYS A 96 8.45 -8.61 14.74
N TYR A 97 7.54 -9.47 15.22
CA TYR A 97 7.71 -10.16 16.50
C TYR A 97 7.65 -11.70 16.41
N ALA A 98 7.27 -12.31 15.28
CA ALA A 98 7.31 -13.78 15.17
C ALA A 98 8.75 -14.33 15.25
N ASN A 99 9.73 -13.59 14.72
CA ASN A 99 11.15 -13.96 14.90
C ASN A 99 11.64 -13.82 16.34
N PHE A 100 10.93 -13.10 17.21
CA PHE A 100 11.33 -12.93 18.61
C PHE A 100 11.13 -14.21 19.45
N GLY A 101 10.32 -15.17 18.97
CA GLY A 101 10.10 -16.47 19.62
C GLY A 101 10.65 -17.68 18.85
N ALA A 102 11.25 -17.45 17.67
CA ALA A 102 11.82 -18.50 16.83
C ALA A 102 13.36 -18.63 16.97
N GLU A 103 13.98 -17.75 17.76
CA GLU A 103 15.34 -17.91 18.27
C GLU A 103 15.27 -18.50 19.69
N VAL A 104 15.06 -19.83 19.78
CA VAL A 104 15.36 -20.65 20.97
C VAL A 104 16.25 -21.80 20.52
#